data_AF-U2KSE5-F1
#
_entry.id   AF-U2KSE5-F1
#
_cell.length_a   1.000
_cell.length_b   1.000
_cell.length_c   1.000
_cell.angle_alpha   90.00
_cell.angle_beta   90.00
_cell.angle_gamma   90.00
#
_symmetry.space_group_name_H-M   'P 1'
#
loop_
_entity.id
_entity.type
_entity.pdbx_description
1 polymer ?
#
loop_
_entity_poly.entity_id
_entity_poly.type
_entity_poly.pdbx_seq_one_letter_code
_entity_poly.pdbx_strand_id
1 'polypeptide(L)' 'MYRSPEPAAVTSFRTGAIIMEIKKKNSNIHCSVTQCKHNMVSENYCGLDCICVGTHESNPTVPECTNCDSFVKRCGTEC' A
#
# COMPACT_ATOMS: atom_id res chain seq x y z
N MET A 1 -23.91 -13.92 -13.99
CA MET A 1 -23.32 -12.60 -14.31
C MET A 1 -22.54 -12.14 -13.09
N TYR A 2 -21.25 -11.85 -13.30
CA TYR A 2 -20.20 -11.49 -12.33
C TYR A 2 -19.95 -12.48 -11.18
N ARG A 3 -19.21 -13.55 -11.49
CA ARG A 3 -18.40 -14.25 -10.49
C ARG A 3 -17.17 -13.40 -10.22
N SER A 4 -17.05 -12.89 -8.99
CA SER A 4 -15.80 -12.32 -8.47
C SER A 4 -14.69 -13.36 -8.60
N PRO A 5 -13.52 -13.04 -9.16
CA PRO A 5 -12.40 -13.96 -9.14
C PRO A 5 -11.95 -14.17 -7.69
N GLU A 6 -11.88 -15.43 -7.28
CA GLU A 6 -11.31 -15.84 -6.00
C GLU A 6 -9.90 -15.27 -5.84
N PRO A 7 -9.50 -14.78 -4.65
CA PRO A 7 -8.13 -14.37 -4.43
C PRO A 7 -7.22 -15.59 -4.65
N ALA A 8 -6.24 -15.41 -5.54
CA ALA A 8 -5.28 -16.43 -5.92
C ALA A 8 -4.76 -17.18 -4.68
N ALA A 9 -4.85 -18.50 -4.75
CA ALA A 9 -4.45 -19.44 -3.72
C ALA A 9 -3.14 -19.03 -3.03
N VAL A 10 -3.23 -18.70 -1.74
CA VAL A 10 -2.08 -18.65 -0.84
C VAL A 10 -1.63 -20.09 -0.59
N THR A 11 -0.75 -20.60 -1.44
CA THR A 11 -0.01 -21.83 -1.17
C THR A 11 1.02 -21.54 -0.09
N SER A 12 0.65 -21.83 1.16
CA SER A 12 1.57 -21.86 2.29
C SER A 12 2.55 -23.02 2.12
N PHE A 13 3.80 -22.72 1.76
CA PHE A 13 4.92 -23.64 1.93
C PHE A 13 5.93 -23.02 2.89
N ARG A 14 6.10 -23.67 4.04
CA ARG A 14 7.09 -23.34 5.06
C ARG A 14 8.47 -23.84 4.59
N THR A 15 9.25 -22.94 4.03
CA THR A 15 10.71 -23.06 3.95
C THR A 15 11.24 -21.63 4.09
N GLY A 16 12.32 -21.44 4.86
CA GLY A 16 12.87 -20.13 5.27
C GLY A 16 13.35 -19.22 4.13
N ALA A 17 12.46 -18.83 3.24
CA ALA A 17 12.61 -17.85 2.19
C ALA A 17 11.78 -16.62 2.59
N ILE A 18 12.42 -15.45 2.58
CA ILE A 18 11.79 -14.15 2.77
C ILE A 18 10.59 -14.08 1.82
N ILE A 19 9.37 -14.05 2.37
CA ILE A 19 8.16 -13.77 1.59
C ILE A 19 8.30 -12.32 1.10
N MET A 20 8.98 -12.13 -0.02
CA MET A 20 8.92 -10.86 -0.74
C MET A 20 7.56 -10.84 -1.40
N GLU A 21 6.61 -10.19 -0.74
CA GLU A 21 5.30 -9.87 -1.32
C GLU A 21 5.54 -9.14 -2.66
N ILE A 22 5.23 -9.80 -3.77
CA ILE A 22 5.36 -9.22 -5.11
C ILE A 22 4.24 -8.18 -5.26
N LYS A 23 4.54 -6.92 -4.96
CA LYS A 23 3.63 -5.78 -5.15
C LYS A 23 3.58 -5.43 -6.64
N LYS A 24 2.38 -5.34 -7.20
CA LYS A 24 2.17 -4.82 -8.55
C LYS A 24 2.22 -3.29 -8.51
N LYS A 25 2.98 -2.68 -9.41
CA LYS A 25 3.00 -1.22 -9.60
C LYS A 25 1.63 -0.69 -9.98
N ASN A 26 1.17 0.32 -9.24
CA ASN A 26 0.12 1.22 -9.71
C ASN A 26 0.74 2.56 -10.14
N SER A 27 0.90 2.75 -11.46
CA SER A 27 1.47 3.97 -12.04
C SER A 27 0.63 5.24 -11.78
N ASN A 28 -0.61 5.09 -11.29
CA ASN A 28 -1.49 6.21 -10.97
C ASN A 28 -1.34 6.70 -9.53
N ILE A 29 -0.58 5.99 -8.68
CA ILE A 29 -0.41 6.35 -7.27
C ILE A 29 1.08 6.44 -6.94
N HIS A 30 1.64 7.63 -7.16
CA HIS A 30 3.00 7.94 -6.73
C HIS A 30 3.06 8.04 -5.20
N CYS A 31 4.06 7.41 -4.59
CA CYS A 31 4.26 7.42 -3.15
C CYS A 31 5.75 7.53 -2.87
N SER A 32 6.22 8.72 -2.47
CA SER A 32 7.63 8.94 -2.08
C SER A 32 7.93 8.54 -0.63
N VAL A 33 6.91 8.22 0.17
CA VAL A 33 7.06 7.86 1.59
C VAL A 33 7.57 6.43 1.70
N THR A 34 8.89 6.27 1.84
CA THR A 34 9.55 4.94 1.89
C THR A 34 9.16 4.11 3.11
N GLN A 35 8.67 4.74 4.18
CA GLN A 35 8.11 4.10 5.36
C GLN A 35 6.70 3.53 5.12
N CYS A 36 6.05 3.82 3.99
CA CYS A 36 4.76 3.22 3.67
C CYS A 36 4.92 1.74 3.32
N LYS A 37 4.14 0.86 3.95
CA LYS A 37 4.09 -0.59 3.67
C LYS A 37 3.73 -0.88 2.21
N HIS A 38 3.00 0.02 1.57
CA HIS A 38 2.53 -0.13 0.19
C HIS A 38 3.46 0.47 -0.86
N ASN A 39 4.46 1.26 -0.44
CA ASN A 39 5.48 1.81 -1.33
C ASN A 39 6.38 0.67 -1.88
N MET A 40 6.72 0.76 -3.16
CA MET A 40 7.52 -0.23 -3.88
C MET A 40 9.03 -0.17 -3.64
N VAL A 41 9.52 0.86 -2.97
CA VAL A 41 10.95 1.15 -2.63
C VAL A 41 11.84 1.39 -3.84
N SER A 42 11.79 0.53 -4.85
CA SER A 42 12.59 0.60 -6.06
C SER A 42 12.21 1.78 -6.97
N GLU A 43 10.94 2.18 -6.98
CA GLU A 43 10.43 3.14 -7.98
C GLU A 43 9.46 4.21 -7.45
N ASN A 44 9.29 4.37 -6.13
CA ASN A 44 8.42 5.41 -5.52
C ASN A 44 6.94 5.37 -5.97
N TYR A 45 6.41 4.17 -6.23
CA TYR A 45 4.97 3.97 -6.47
C TYR A 45 4.33 3.17 -5.35
N CYS A 46 3.03 3.34 -5.17
CA CYS A 46 2.20 2.52 -4.32
C CYS A 46 1.72 1.27 -5.10
N GLY A 47 1.61 0.14 -4.42
CA GLY A 47 1.01 -1.08 -4.98
C GLY A 47 -0.48 -1.25 -4.73
N LEU A 48 -1.14 -0.27 -4.10
CA LEU A 48 -2.60 -0.27 -3.91
C LEU A 48 -3.31 0.10 -5.21
N ASP A 49 -4.48 -0.49 -5.46
CA ASP A 49 -5.32 -0.10 -6.60
C ASP A 49 -6.02 1.25 -6.38
N CYS A 50 -6.30 1.60 -5.12
CA CYS A 50 -6.90 2.86 -4.70
C CYS A 50 -6.31 3.35 -3.36
N ILE A 51 -6.45 4.65 -3.08
CA ILE A 51 -6.15 5.25 -1.78
C ILE A 51 -7.36 6.04 -1.28
N CYS A 52 -7.45 6.15 0.04
CA CYS A 52 -8.36 7.08 0.71
C CYS A 52 -7.56 8.31 1.12
N VAL A 53 -8.07 9.49 0.79
CA VAL A 53 -7.54 10.78 1.25
C VAL A 53 -8.51 11.33 2.28
N GLY A 54 -7.99 11.65 3.47
CA GLY A 54 -8.74 12.21 4.58
C GLY A 54 -8.21 13.56 5.02
N THR A 55 -8.83 14.10 6.05
CA THR A 55 -8.41 15.31 6.76
C THR A 55 -8.85 15.20 8.22
N HIS A 56 -8.13 15.85 9.14
CA HIS A 56 -8.51 15.97 10.54
C HIS A 56 -9.17 17.31 10.88
N GLU A 57 -9.40 18.15 9.86
CA GLU A 57 -10.00 19.48 9.97
C GLU A 57 -11.34 19.51 9.22
N SER A 58 -12.27 20.40 9.61
CA SER A 58 -13.57 20.49 8.95
C SER A 58 -13.53 21.16 7.57
N ASN A 59 -12.51 21.97 7.27
CA ASN A 59 -12.37 22.70 6.02
C ASN A 59 -10.89 22.88 5.63
N PRO A 60 -10.22 21.83 5.11
CA PRO A 60 -8.81 21.90 4.73
C PRO A 60 -8.61 22.88 3.56
N THR A 61 -7.66 23.80 3.70
CA THR A 61 -7.38 24.84 2.68
C THR A 61 -6.01 24.70 2.03
N VAL A 62 -5.12 23.89 2.61
CA VAL A 62 -3.79 23.61 2.08
C VAL A 62 -3.54 22.09 2.01
N PRO A 63 -2.71 21.59 1.08
CA PRO A 63 -2.46 20.16 0.92
C PRO A 63 -1.97 19.46 2.19
N GLU A 64 -1.23 20.16 3.04
CA GLU A 64 -0.69 19.66 4.30
C GLU A 64 -1.79 19.27 5.31
N CYS A 65 -3.00 19.81 5.15
CA CYS A 65 -4.18 19.45 5.94
C CYS A 65 -4.86 18.16 5.44
N THR A 66 -4.38 17.58 4.33
CA THR A 66 -4.86 16.31 3.79
C THR A 66 -3.89 15.18 4.09
N ASN A 67 -4.42 14.01 4.39
CA ASN A 67 -3.66 12.82 4.77
C ASN A 67 -4.02 11.65 3.85
N CYS A 68 -3.07 10.74 3.63
CA CYS A 68 -3.37 9.44 3.02
C CYS A 68 -3.82 8.48 4.12
N ASP A 69 -5.12 8.26 4.24
CA ASP A 69 -5.71 7.37 5.26
C ASP A 69 -5.39 5.89 4.99
N SER A 70 -4.94 5.57 3.78
CA SER A 70 -4.40 4.25 3.44
C SER A 70 -2.95 4.04 3.88
N PHE A 71 -2.31 5.02 4.53
CA PHE A 71 -0.95 4.88 5.01
C PHE A 71 -0.87 3.84 6.13
N VAL A 72 -0.06 2.80 5.89
CA VAL A 72 0.36 1.85 6.91
C VAL A 72 1.86 1.94 7.02
N LYS A 73 2.40 2.20 8.22
CA LYS A 73 3.85 2.18 8.44
C LYS A 73 4.36 0.76 8.19
N ARG A 74 5.41 0.62 7.38
CA ARG A 74 6.15 -0.62 7.20
C ARG A 74 6.76 -0.98 8.57
N CYS A 75 6.38 -2.12 9.13
CA CYS A 75 7.11 -2.69 10.25
C CYS A 75 8.46 -3.18 9.71
N GLY A 76 9.56 -2.82 10.38
CA GLY A 76 10.83 -3.52 10.18
C GLY A 76 10.69 -4.96 10.64
N THR A 77 11.69 -5.80 10.39
CA THR A 77 11.73 -7.24 10.70
C THR A 77 11.66 -7.59 12.21
N GLU A 78 10.99 -6.80 13.05
CA GLU A 78 10.71 -7.07 14.47
C GLU A 78 9.36 -6.45 14.86
N CYS A 79 8.30 -7.09 14.39
CA CYS A 79 7.04 -7.32 15.09
C CYS A 79 6.46 -8.63 14.52
#